data_AF-A0A531K3L6-F1
#
_entry.id   AF-A0A531K3L6-F1
#
_cell.length_a   1.000
_cell.length_b   1.000
_cell.length_c   1.000
_cell.angle_alpha   90.00
_cell.angle_beta   90.00
_cell.angle_gamma   90.00
#
_symmetry.space_group_name_H-M   'P 1'
#
loop_
_entity.id
_entity.type
_entity.pdbx_description
1 polymer ?
#
loop_
_entity_poly.entity_id
_entity_poly.type
_entity_poly.pdbx_seq_one_letter_code
_entity_poly.pdbx_strand_id
1 'polypeptide(L)'
;ARARPAGVVIDALCDARLAFLKRLPTWPTFGRGWSGRVGFVRAEALLLSAVEPAPPAPAPGQGPSVPSAEAAHPEVAPDPAVPAGNAFWRLLLAIFKTILGGKRS
;
A
#
# COMPACT_ATOMS: atom_id res chain seq x y z
N ALA A 1 -26.02 -2.90 -11.60
CA ALA A 1 -24.95 -2.05 -12.16
C ALA A 1 -23.99 -2.93 -12.95
N ARG A 2 -23.50 -2.49 -14.12
CA ARG A 2 -22.54 -3.27 -14.93
C ARG A 2 -21.14 -3.11 -14.33
N ALA A 3 -20.35 -4.19 -14.25
CA ALA A 3 -18.98 -4.13 -13.80
C ALA A 3 -18.13 -3.29 -14.78
N ARG A 4 -17.29 -2.40 -14.26
CA ARG A 4 -16.31 -1.65 -15.06
C ARG A 4 -15.11 -2.55 -15.35
N PRO A 5 -14.48 -2.45 -16.53
CA PRO A 5 -13.25 -3.18 -16.81
C PRO A 5 -12.16 -2.81 -15.80
N ALA A 6 -11.44 -3.81 -15.29
CA ALA A 6 -10.47 -3.64 -14.22
C ALA A 6 -9.36 -2.64 -14.58
N GLY A 7 -8.83 -2.70 -15.81
CA GLY A 7 -7.80 -1.78 -16.28
C GLY A 7 -8.20 -0.30 -16.16
N VAL A 8 -9.43 0.05 -16.54
CA VAL A 8 -9.93 1.43 -16.44
C VAL A 8 -10.03 1.89 -14.99
N VAL A 9 -10.40 1.00 -14.08
CA VAL A 9 -10.46 1.31 -12.64
C VAL A 9 -9.06 1.49 -12.06
N ILE A 10 -8.11 0.63 -12.45
CA ILE A 10 -6.70 0.69 -12.03
C ILE A 10 -6.06 2.00 -12.48
N ASP A 11 -6.20 2.35 -13.76
CA ASP A 11 -5.63 3.58 -14.30
C ASP A 11 -6.18 4.82 -13.59
N ALA A 12 -7.52 4.92 -13.48
CA ALA A 12 -8.17 6.03 -12.81
C ALA A 12 -7.77 6.16 -11.34
N LEU A 13 -7.62 5.04 -10.63
CA LEU A 13 -7.17 5.03 -9.24
C LEU A 13 -5.72 5.52 -9.11
N CYS A 14 -4.82 5.02 -9.96
CA CYS A 14 -3.42 5.43 -9.96
C CYS A 14 -3.27 6.92 -10.32
N ASP A 15 -4.05 7.43 -11.27
CA ASP A 15 -4.07 8.84 -11.64
C ASP A 15 -4.57 9.72 -10.49
N ALA A 16 -5.67 9.32 -9.84
CA ALA A 16 -6.20 10.02 -8.68
C ALA A 16 -5.18 10.07 -7.53
N ARG A 17 -4.49 8.95 -7.27
CA ARG A 17 -3.41 8.88 -6.27
C ARG A 17 -2.28 9.84 -6.60
N LEU A 18 -1.82 9.86 -7.85
CA LEU A 18 -0.74 10.75 -8.26
C LEU A 18 -1.16 12.22 -8.23
N ALA A 19 -2.40 12.53 -8.64
CA ALA A 19 -2.96 13.87 -8.57
C ALA A 19 -3.08 14.38 -7.12
N PHE A 20 -3.49 13.50 -6.20
CA PHE A 20 -3.49 13.81 -4.77
C PHE A 20 -2.08 14.10 -4.26
N LEU A 21 -1.11 13.23 -4.58
CA LEU A 21 0.28 13.40 -4.15
C LEU A 21 0.89 14.72 -4.66
N LYS A 22 0.59 15.09 -5.92
CA LYS A 22 1.05 16.34 -6.52
C LYS A 22 0.49 17.60 -5.87
N ARG A 23 -0.65 17.51 -5.16
CA ARG A 23 -1.27 18.66 -4.47
C ARG A 23 -0.62 18.95 -3.12
N LEU A 24 0.23 18.06 -2.60
CA LEU A 24 0.91 18.31 -1.32
C LEU A 24 2.00 19.38 -1.48
N PRO A 25 2.15 20.30 -0.50
CA PRO A 25 3.18 21.34 -0.52
C PRO A 25 4.61 20.80 -0.65
N THR A 26 4.82 19.57 -0.16
CA THR A 26 6.11 18.88 -0.18
C THR A 26 6.33 17.95 -1.34
N TRP A 27 5.43 17.94 -2.32
CA TRP A 27 5.63 17.16 -3.54
C TRP A 27 7.05 17.28 -4.14
N PRO A 28 7.74 18.43 -4.14
CA PRO A 28 9.09 18.54 -4.68
C PRO A 28 10.14 17.64 -3.99
N THR A 29 9.97 17.30 -2.70
CA THR A 29 11.00 16.56 -1.94
C THR A 29 10.94 15.06 -2.19
N PHE A 30 9.74 14.51 -2.38
CA PHE A 30 9.53 13.06 -2.51
C PHE A 30 8.86 12.65 -3.83
N GLY A 31 8.44 13.61 -4.65
CA GLY A 31 7.55 13.37 -5.78
C GLY A 31 8.14 12.46 -6.84
N ARG A 32 9.44 12.60 -7.14
CA ARG A 32 10.14 11.74 -8.12
C ARG A 32 10.14 10.27 -7.70
N GLY A 33 10.37 9.99 -6.41
CA GLY A 33 10.35 8.62 -5.90
C GLY A 33 8.93 8.04 -5.86
N TRP A 34 7.97 8.84 -5.38
CA TRP A 34 6.58 8.41 -5.29
C TRP A 34 5.90 8.24 -6.66
N SER A 35 6.20 9.07 -7.66
CA SER A 35 5.67 8.88 -9.01
C SER A 35 6.15 7.56 -9.62
N GLY A 36 7.41 7.19 -9.40
CA GLY A 36 7.95 5.89 -9.83
C GLY A 36 7.23 4.72 -9.16
N ARG A 37 7.02 4.79 -7.84
CA ARG A 37 6.28 3.75 -7.09
C ARG A 37 4.83 3.60 -7.57
N VAL A 38 4.13 4.70 -7.86
CA VAL A 38 2.75 4.65 -8.37
C VAL A 38 2.71 4.06 -9.79
N GLY A 39 3.68 4.40 -10.64
CA GLY A 39 3.82 3.80 -11.97
C GLY A 39 4.08 2.30 -11.92
N PHE A 40 4.96 1.85 -11.02
CA PHE A 40 5.21 0.42 -10.80
C PHE A 40 3.94 -0.32 -10.35
N VAL A 41 3.21 0.22 -9.38
CA VAL A 41 1.94 -0.37 -8.93
C VAL A 41 0.91 -0.45 -10.06
N ARG A 42 0.83 0.56 -10.94
CA ARG A 42 -0.04 0.51 -12.11
C ARG A 42 0.32 -0.66 -13.01
N ALA A 43 1.61 -0.81 -13.34
CA ALA A 43 2.08 -1.88 -14.23
C ALA A 43 1.76 -3.27 -13.64
N GLU A 44 2.10 -3.50 -12.38
CA GLU A 44 1.82 -4.76 -11.68
C GLU A 44 0.31 -5.05 -11.61
N ALA A 45 -0.50 -4.06 -11.26
CA ALA A 45 -1.94 -4.24 -11.17
C ALA A 45 -2.56 -4.57 -12.53
N LEU A 46 -2.09 -3.94 -13.61
CA LEU A 46 -2.54 -4.27 -14.96
C LEU A 46 -2.16 -5.70 -15.35
N LEU A 47 -0.94 -6.14 -15.06
CA LEU A 47 -0.50 -7.52 -15.30
C LEU A 47 -1.38 -8.53 -14.55
N LEU A 48 -1.63 -8.29 -13.26
CA LEU A 48 -2.49 -9.17 -12.46
C LEU A 48 -3.95 -9.16 -12.94
N SER A 49 -4.45 -8.00 -13.40
CA SER A 49 -5.83 -7.88 -13.88
C SER A 49 -6.05 -8.53 -15.25
N ALA A 50 -4.98 -8.75 -16.01
CA ALA A 50 -5.03 -9.44 -17.29
C ALA A 50 -5.09 -10.97 -17.12
N VAL A 51 -4.72 -11.48 -15.93
CA VAL A 51 -4.91 -12.88 -15.58
C VAL A 51 -6.40 -13.09 -15.34
N GLU A 52 -7.05 -13.78 -16.27
CA GLU A 52 -8.43 -14.23 -16.07
C GLU A 52 -8.46 -15.11 -14.80
N PRO A 53 -9.40 -14.88 -13.86
CA PRO A 53 -9.49 -15.71 -12.68
C PRO A 53 -9.71 -17.15 -13.14
N ALA A 54 -8.76 -18.02 -12.80
CA ALA A 54 -8.90 -19.46 -13.01
C ALA A 54 -10.28 -19.88 -12.45
N PRO A 55 -11.05 -20.70 -13.19
CA PRO A 55 -12.33 -21.17 -12.69
C PRO A 55 -12.12 -21.77 -11.30
N PRO A 56 -13.03 -21.51 -10.34
CA PRO A 56 -12.87 -22.01 -8.99
C PRO A 56 -12.72 -23.53 -9.08
N ALA A 57 -11.53 -24.04 -8.70
CA ALA A 57 -11.35 -25.46 -8.54
C ALA A 57 -12.45 -25.95 -7.59
N PRO A 58 -13.16 -27.06 -7.90
CA PRO A 58 -14.15 -27.60 -6.99
C PRO A 58 -13.46 -27.88 -5.66
N ALA A 59 -13.86 -27.17 -4.62
CA ALA A 59 -13.25 -27.23 -3.30
C ALA A 59 -13.27 -28.68 -2.77
N PRO A 60 -12.12 -29.35 -2.60
CA PRO A 60 -12.07 -30.56 -1.80
C PRO A 60 -11.94 -30.11 -0.34
N GLY A 61 -13.07 -30.09 0.37
CA GLY A 61 -13.11 -30.05 1.83
C GLY A 61 -12.88 -28.68 2.47
N GLN A 62 -13.97 -28.00 2.80
CA GLN A 62 -14.00 -27.19 4.01
C GLN A 62 -13.84 -28.15 5.21
N GLY A 63 -12.60 -28.41 5.60
CA GLY A 63 -12.28 -28.95 6.91
C GLY A 63 -12.63 -27.93 7.99
N PRO A 64 -13.03 -28.36 9.19
CA PRO A 64 -13.63 -27.50 10.20
C PRO A 64 -12.72 -26.33 10.57
N SER A 65 -13.32 -25.15 10.59
CA SER A 65 -12.76 -23.90 11.09
C SER A 65 -12.14 -24.10 12.48
N VAL A 66 -10.81 -24.02 12.55
CA VAL A 66 -10.09 -23.77 13.81
C VAL A 66 -10.03 -22.24 13.99
N PRO A 67 -10.48 -21.69 15.13
CA PRO A 67 -10.46 -20.26 15.36
C PRO A 67 -9.03 -19.76 15.57
N SER A 68 -8.73 -18.59 15.03
CA SER A 68 -7.68 -17.63 15.41
C SER A 68 -6.74 -18.08 16.54
N ALA A 69 -5.52 -18.48 16.18
CA ALA A 69 -4.34 -18.31 17.04
C ALA A 69 -3.05 -18.29 16.19
N GLU A 70 -2.23 -17.28 16.44
CA GLU A 70 -0.77 -17.32 16.39
C GLU A 70 -0.03 -17.33 15.04
N ALA A 71 0.57 -16.17 14.77
CA ALA A 71 1.94 -15.95 14.28
C ALA A 71 2.70 -17.16 13.70
N ALA A 72 3.10 -17.02 12.43
CA ALA A 72 4.34 -17.61 11.92
C ALA A 72 5.23 -16.48 11.40
N HIS A 73 5.82 -15.74 12.35
CA HIS A 73 7.18 -15.25 12.18
C HIS A 73 8.08 -16.45 11.83
N PRO A 74 8.95 -16.40 10.80
CA PRO A 74 10.16 -17.19 10.89
C PRO A 74 10.98 -16.63 12.05
N GLU A 75 11.10 -17.45 13.09
CA GLU A 75 12.01 -17.28 14.21
C GLU A 75 13.44 -17.03 13.69
N VAL A 76 13.84 -15.77 13.62
CA VAL A 76 15.24 -15.39 13.72
C VAL A 76 15.44 -15.01 15.18
N ALA A 77 16.35 -15.75 15.83
CA ALA A 77 16.84 -15.68 17.20
C ALA A 77 16.63 -14.36 17.97
N PRO A 78 16.49 -14.41 19.32
CA PRO A 78 16.29 -13.22 20.13
C PRO A 78 17.53 -12.32 20.07
N ASP A 79 17.45 -11.22 19.32
CA ASP A 79 18.31 -10.06 19.53
C ASP A 79 17.69 -9.20 20.65
N PRO A 80 18.31 -9.12 21.85
CA PRO A 80 17.76 -8.37 22.96
C PRO A 80 18.10 -6.88 22.83
N ALA A 81 17.50 -6.17 21.88
CA ALA A 81 17.29 -4.72 21.92
C ALA A 81 16.71 -4.19 20.60
N VAL A 82 15.38 -4.05 20.50
CA VAL A 82 14.78 -3.08 19.56
C VAL A 82 14.25 -1.85 20.32
N PRO A 83 15.09 -0.96 20.85
CA PRO A 83 14.64 0.35 21.29
C PRO A 83 14.69 1.35 20.14
N ALA A 84 13.84 1.21 19.12
CA ALA A 84 13.73 2.27 18.09
C ALA A 84 12.48 2.25 17.18
N GLY A 85 11.45 1.44 17.46
CA GLY A 85 10.26 1.36 16.59
C GLY A 85 9.44 2.65 16.46
N ASN A 86 9.66 3.61 17.36
CA ASN A 86 8.79 4.78 17.52
C ASN A 86 9.47 6.08 17.12
N ALA A 87 10.80 6.14 17.04
CA ALA A 87 11.53 7.39 16.78
C ALA A 87 11.51 7.76 15.28
N PHE A 88 11.72 6.78 14.41
CA PHE A 88 11.67 6.96 12.96
C PHE A 88 10.27 7.37 12.50
N TRP A 89 9.22 6.71 13.00
CA TRP A 89 7.84 7.05 12.68
C TRP A 89 7.39 8.38 13.29
N ARG A 90 7.86 8.75 14.50
CA ARG A 90 7.60 10.08 15.10
C ARG A 90 8.31 11.20 14.37
N LEU A 91 9.53 10.98 13.89
CA LEU A 91 10.26 11.94 13.07
C LEU A 91 9.61 12.08 11.69
N LEU A 92 9.21 10.97 11.06
CA LEU A 92 8.43 10.95 9.83
C LEU A 92 7.08 11.69 10.00
N LEU A 93 6.35 11.45 11.08
CA LEU A 93 5.10 12.15 11.39
C LEU A 93 5.30 13.63 11.71
N ALA A 94 6.37 13.97 12.44
CA ALA A 94 6.67 15.36 12.79
C ALA A 94 7.03 16.18 11.55
N ILE A 95 7.84 15.62 10.65
CA ILE A 95 8.16 16.20 9.35
C ILE A 95 6.87 16.35 8.53
N PHE A 96 6.06 15.29 8.42
CA PHE A 96 4.79 15.33 7.70
C PHE A 96 3.80 16.36 8.29
N LYS A 97 3.70 16.47 9.62
CA LYS A 97 2.82 17.43 10.33
C LYS A 97 3.31 18.88 10.25
N THR A 98 4.61 19.11 10.22
CA THR A 98 5.22 20.45 10.02
C THR A 98 4.94 20.97 8.62
N ILE A 99 4.90 20.06 7.67
CA ILE A 99 4.70 20.33 6.24
C ILE A 99 3.21 20.53 5.88
N LEU A 100 2.29 19.79 6.52
CA LEU A 100 0.84 19.96 6.31
C LEU A 100 0.18 20.97 7.27
N GLY A 101 0.89 21.46 8.29
CA GLY A 101 0.34 22.31 9.36
C GLY A 101 0.82 23.77 9.38
N GLY A 102 1.51 24.25 8.34
CA GLY A 102 2.05 25.62 8.27
C GLY A 102 0.98 26.71 8.07
N LYS A 103 0.37 27.12 9.17
CA LYS A 103 -0.35 28.37 9.50
C LYS A 103 -0.22 29.50 8.46
N ARG A 104 -1.32 29.86 7.79
CA ARG A 104 -1.52 31.24 7.29
C ARG A 104 -1.87 32.11 8.49
N SER A 105 -1.19 33.24 8.60
CA SER A 105 -1.42 34.34 9.54
C SER A 105 -2.86 34.84 9.51
#